data_AF-A0A9D2K875-F1
#
_entry.id   AF-A0A9D2K875-F1
#
_cell.length_a   1.000
_cell.length_b   1.000
_cell.length_c   1.000
_cell.angle_alpha   90.00
_cell.angle_beta   90.00
_cell.angle_gamma   90.00
#
_symmetry.space_group_name_H-M   'P 1'
#
loop_
_entity.id
_entity.type
_entity.pdbx_description
1 polymer ?
#
loop_
_entity_poly.entity_id
_entity_poly.type
_entity_poly.pdbx_seq_one_letter_code
_entity_poly.pdbx_strand_id
1 'polypeptide(L)' 'MVQKFPFAIECIQTDNGSEFTNRLLPRGSDKPTLFELELKRMGIRHKLIRPYTPRHNGKAERSH' A
#
# COMPACT_ATOMS: atom_id res chain seq x y z
N MET A 1 -6.45 2.12 16.97
CA MET A 1 -6.69 3.29 16.09
C MET A 1 -5.35 3.98 15.83
N VAL A 2 -5.05 4.28 14.57
CA VAL A 2 -3.75 4.77 14.10
C VAL A 2 -3.54 6.23 14.54
N GLN A 3 -3.04 6.41 15.77
CA GLN A 3 -2.58 7.70 16.35
C GLN A 3 -1.06 7.63 16.59
N LYS A 4 -0.28 7.28 15.57
CA LYS A 4 1.19 7.10 15.73
C LYS A 4 2.03 8.22 15.13
N PHE A 5 1.44 9.09 14.32
CA PHE A 5 2.17 10.16 13.64
C PHE A 5 1.51 11.52 13.89
N PRO A 6 2.28 12.56 14.23
CA PRO A 6 1.76 13.91 14.49
C PRO A 6 1.41 14.69 13.20
N PHE A 7 1.30 14.00 12.06
CA PHE A 7 1.08 14.60 10.74
C PHE A 7 0.12 13.76 9.90
N ALA A 8 -0.60 14.42 9.00
CA ALA A 8 -1.48 13.75 8.04
C ALA A 8 -0.66 12.94 7.04
N ILE A 9 -1.03 11.67 6.85
CA ILE A 9 -0.40 10.79 5.86
C ILE A 9 -1.06 11.08 4.51
N GLU A 10 -0.33 11.71 3.59
CA GLU A 10 -0.85 12.03 2.26
C GLU A 10 -0.84 10.82 1.31
N CYS A 11 0.17 9.96 1.45
CA CYS A 11 0.39 8.84 0.55
C CYS A 11 1.00 7.65 1.29
N ILE A 12 0.49 6.45 1.01
CA ILE A 12 1.07 5.18 1.43
C ILE A 12 1.58 4.45 0.20
N GLN A 13 2.83 3.99 0.27
CA GLN A 13 3.46 3.23 -0.79
C GLN A 13 3.66 1.77 -0.35
N THR A 14 3.09 0.81 -1.08
CA THR A 14 3.20 -0.64 -0.77
C THR A 14 3.72 -1.41 -1.97
N ASP A 15 4.13 -2.66 -1.75
CA ASP A 15 4.34 -3.63 -2.81
C ASP A 15 3.03 -4.10 -3.44
N ASN A 16 3.18 -4.96 -4.45
CA ASN A 16 2.04 -5.55 -5.15
C ASN A 16 1.58 -6.85 -4.45
N GLY A 17 1.89 -7.02 -3.16
CA GLY A 17 1.43 -8.16 -2.39
C GLY A 17 -0.10 -8.25 -2.38
N SER A 18 -0.62 -9.47 -2.33
CA SER A 18 -2.06 -9.75 -2.31
C SER A 18 -2.77 -9.19 -1.07
N GLU A 19 -2.01 -8.84 -0.03
CA GLU A 19 -2.51 -8.20 1.19
C GLU A 19 -2.94 -6.75 0.94
N PHE A 20 -2.29 -6.06 -0.01
CA PHE A 20 -2.52 -4.65 -0.30
C PHE A 20 -3.29 -4.42 -1.60
N THR A 21 -3.18 -5.35 -2.56
CA THR A 21 -3.84 -5.20 -3.87
C THR A 21 -4.25 -6.55 -4.45
N ASN A 22 -5.42 -6.58 -5.09
CA ASN A 22 -5.91 -7.74 -5.84
C ASN A 22 -5.35 -7.81 -7.27
N ARG A 23 -4.49 -6.86 -7.66
CA ARG A 23 -4.05 -6.65 -9.05
C ARG A 23 -3.16 -7.77 -9.60
N LEU A 24 -2.43 -8.48 -8.72
CA LEU A 24 -1.60 -9.64 -9.11
C LEU A 24 -2.32 -10.98 -8.96
N LEU A 25 -3.60 -11.00 -8.57
CA LEU A 25 -4.34 -12.25 -8.50
C LEU A 25 -4.57 -12.81 -9.91
N PRO A 26 -4.51 -14.14 -10.12
CA PRO A 26 -4.62 -14.78 -11.43
C PRO A 26 -5.91 -14.44 -12.20
N ARG A 27 -6.97 -14.02 -11.48
CA ARG A 27 -8.27 -13.62 -12.05
C ARG A 27 -8.54 -12.12 -11.95
N GLY A 28 -7.49 -11.29 -11.79
CA GLY A 28 -7.52 -9.82 -11.79
C GLY A 28 -8.85 -9.22 -11.36
N SER A 29 -9.00 -8.93 -10.07
CA SER A 29 -10.24 -8.31 -9.58
C SER A 29 -10.05 -6.80 -9.51
N ASP A 30 -10.86 -6.05 -10.25
CA ASP A 30 -10.97 -4.58 -10.11
C ASP A 30 -11.63 -4.18 -8.77
N LYS A 31 -12.02 -5.15 -7.95
CA LYS A 31 -12.55 -4.88 -6.61
C LYS A 31 -11.40 -4.42 -5.70
N PRO A 32 -11.50 -3.23 -5.11
CA PRO A 32 -10.51 -2.75 -4.16
C PRO A 32 -10.45 -3.67 -2.94
N THR A 33 -9.25 -3.86 -2.40
CA THR A 33 -9.06 -4.56 -1.13
C THR A 33 -9.68 -3.74 0.02
N LEU A 34 -9.90 -4.37 1.18
CA LEU A 34 -10.28 -3.64 2.40
C LEU A 34 -9.26 -2.55 2.76
N PHE A 35 -7.98 -2.79 2.44
CA PHE A 35 -6.90 -1.82 2.60
C PHE A 35 -7.10 -0.59 1.70
N GLU A 36 -7.32 -0.80 0.39
CA GLU A 36 -7.59 0.28 -0.56
C GLU A 36 -8.86 1.07 -0.21
N LEU A 37 -9.91 0.38 0.25
CA LEU A 37 -11.15 1.01 0.69
C LEU A 37 -10.94 1.91 1.92
N GLU A 38 -10.17 1.46 2.90
CA GLU A 38 -9.90 2.25 4.11
C GLU A 38 -9.01 3.46 3.79
N LEU A 39 -7.99 3.30 2.94
CA LEU A 39 -7.18 4.42 2.46
C LEU A 39 -8.03 5.46 1.73
N LYS A 40 -8.94 5.00 0.86
CA LYS A 40 -9.89 5.89 0.16
C LYS A 40 -10.81 6.62 1.14
N ARG A 41 -11.30 5.94 2.18
CA ARG A 41 -12.13 6.54 3.23
C ARG A 41 -11.36 7.59 4.02
N MET A 42 -10.07 7.37 4.27
CA MET A 42 -9.19 8.32 4.94
C MET A 42 -8.66 9.43 4.03
N GLY A 43 -8.95 9.38 2.72
CA GLY A 43 -8.42 10.34 1.74
C GLY A 43 -6.92 10.19 1.47
N ILE A 44 -6.35 9.02 1.80
CA ILE A 44 -4.92 8.73 1.66
C ILE A 44 -4.67 8.14 0.28
N ARG A 45 -3.69 8.66 -0.44
CA ARG A 45 -3.30 8.14 -1.76
C ARG A 45 -2.56 6.82 -1.61
N HIS A 46 -3.01 5.78 -2.31
CA HIS A 46 -2.28 4.52 -2.39
C HIS A 46 -1.40 4.49 -3.63
N LYS A 47 -0.11 4.19 -3.46
CA LYS A 47 0.87 4.08 -4.55
C LYS A 47 1.53 2.70 -4.52
N LEU A 48 1.33 1.91 -5.57
CA LEU A 48 2.04 0.64 -5.71
C LEU A 48 3.47 0.90 -6.22
N ILE A 49 4.47 0.24 -5.63
CA ILE A 49 5.80 0.20 -6.24
C ILE A 49 5.76 -0.55 -7.57
N ARG A 50 6.61 -0.14 -8.50
CA ARG A 50 6.71 -0.84 -9.78
C ARG A 50 7.24 -2.25 -9.52
N PRO A 51 6.63 -3.28 -10.13
CA PRO A 51 7.18 -4.63 -10.11
C PRO A 51 8.66 -4.60 -10.52
N TYR A 52 9.49 -5.45 -9.92
CA TYR A 52 10.93 -5.54 -10.20
C TYR A 52 11.79 -4.35 -9.76
N THR A 53 11.32 -3.51 -8.83
CA THR A 53 12.15 -2.49 -8.16
C THR A 53 12.36 -2.77 -6.66
N PRO A 54 13.04 -3.88 -6.28
CA PRO A 54 13.26 -4.24 -4.87
C PRO A 54 14.05 -3.18 -4.09
N ARG A 55 14.83 -2.33 -4.78
CA ARG A 55 15.57 -1.21 -4.16
C ARG A 55 14.71 -0.22 -3.38
N HIS A 56 13.42 -0.08 -3.72
CA HIS A 56 12.51 0.85 -3.02
C HIS A 56 12.00 0.30 -1.68
N ASN A 57 12.03 -1.02 -1.46
CA ASN A 57 11.61 -1.63 -0.18
C ASN A 57 12.72 -1.65 0.86
N GLY A 58 13.98 -1.48 0.45
CA GLY A 58 15.14 -1.53 1.34
C GLY A 58 15.18 -0.43 2.42
N LYS A 59 14.30 0.58 2.39
CA LYS A 59 14.18 1.55 3.50
C LYS A 59 13.28 1.02 4.64
N ALA A 60 12.28 0.20 4.32
CA ALA A 60 11.43 -0.45 5.33
C ALA A 60 12.14 -1.65 5.96
N GLU A 61 12.87 -2.44 5.17
CA GLU A 61 13.62 -3.62 5.66
C GLU A 61 14.82 -3.26 6.56
N ARG A 62 15.37 -2.03 6.45
CA ARG A 62 16.45 -1.53 7.32
C ARG A 62 15.98 -1.01 8.67
N SER A 63 14.67 -0.96 8.91
CA SER A 63 14.08 -0.51 10.18
C SER A 63 13.60 -1.67 11.05
N HIS A 64 14.00 -2.92 10.75
CA HIS A 64 13.79 -4.08 11.62
C HIS A 64 14.91 -4.19 12.66
#